data_AF-A0A7W8JQC4-F1
#
_entry.id   AF-A0A7W8JQC4-F1
#
_cell.length_a   1.000
_cell.length_b   1.000
_cell.length_c   1.000
_cell.angle_alpha   90.00
_cell.angle_beta   90.00
_cell.angle_gamma   90.00
#
_symmetry.space_group_name_H-M   'P 1'
#
loop_
_entity.id
_entity.type
_entity.pdbx_description
1 polymer ?
#
loop_
_entity_poly.entity_id
_entity_poly.type
_entity_poly.pdbx_seq_one_letter_code
_entity_poly.pdbx_strand_id
1 'polypeptide(L)'
;MRGISFWSEGDIGFHPDLWLLALVEVHRAGGWLMLHAAVLMNCHRAVGLTGVSSAGKSTAALRIAGEGVEVLAEDQAWVRPADGLTVGLDLYLRALPDTLARFASHLLERSVGIDHHGKPLLPVLEPGQSAQLQTLLIFGLL
;
A
#
# COMPACT_ATOMS: atom_id res chain seq x y z
N MET A 1 -16.26 -15.28 -2.77
CA MET A 1 -16.53 -13.93 -2.23
C MET A 1 -17.73 -13.36 -2.96
N ARG A 2 -18.79 -12.99 -2.24
CA ARG A 2 -19.97 -12.33 -2.83
C ARG A 2 -19.67 -10.83 -2.89
N GLY A 3 -19.62 -10.25 -4.09
CA GLY A 3 -19.44 -8.82 -4.29
C GLY A 3 -20.61 -8.04 -3.68
N ILE A 4 -20.31 -6.93 -3.00
CA ILE A 4 -21.32 -5.97 -2.57
C ILE A 4 -21.73 -5.18 -3.80
N SER A 5 -22.95 -5.41 -4.30
CA SER A 5 -23.55 -4.63 -5.38
C SER A 5 -24.55 -3.65 -4.80
N PHE A 6 -24.29 -2.36 -4.96
CA PHE A 6 -25.20 -1.27 -4.57
C PHE A 6 -26.16 -1.00 -5.73
N TRP A 7 -27.46 -1.12 -5.47
CA TRP A 7 -28.53 -0.71 -6.38
C TRP A 7 -29.07 0.64 -5.90
N SER A 8 -29.08 1.63 -6.78
CA SER A 8 -29.75 2.93 -6.57
C SER A 8 -30.91 3.03 -7.55
N GLU A 9 -32.14 2.98 -7.06
CA GLU A 9 -33.31 3.45 -7.81
C GLU A 9 -33.34 4.97 -7.76
N GLY A 10 -32.89 5.59 -8.84
CA GLY A 10 -32.82 7.05 -8.98
C GLY A 10 -31.42 7.48 -9.41
N ASP A 11 -31.38 8.45 -10.33
CA ASP A 11 -30.21 9.00 -11.00
C ASP A 11 -29.34 9.87 -10.04
N ILE A 12 -29.01 9.31 -8.87
CA ILE A 12 -27.97 9.82 -7.99
C ILE A 12 -26.69 9.16 -8.49
N GLY A 13 -26.01 9.83 -9.43
CA GLY A 13 -24.79 9.32 -10.06
C GLY A 13 -23.83 8.76 -9.01
N PHE A 14 -23.38 7.51 -9.20
CA PHE A 14 -22.32 6.94 -8.38
C PHE A 14 -21.08 7.82 -8.56
N HIS A 15 -20.73 8.57 -7.51
CA HIS A 15 -19.51 9.38 -7.45
C HIS A 15 -18.49 8.62 -6.58
N PRO A 16 -17.56 7.87 -7.18
CA PRO A 16 -16.57 7.07 -6.44
C PRO A 16 -15.80 7.92 -5.42
N ASP A 17 -15.52 9.17 -5.77
CA ASP A 17 -14.74 10.10 -4.94
C ASP A 17 -15.49 10.52 -3.66
N LEU A 18 -16.82 10.68 -3.74
CA LEU A 18 -17.64 11.01 -2.56
C LEU A 18 -17.70 9.83 -1.59
N TRP A 19 -17.76 8.61 -2.12
CA TRP A 19 -17.70 7.39 -1.30
C TRP A 19 -16.33 7.19 -0.68
N LEU A 20 -15.26 7.43 -1.42
CA LEU A 20 -13.90 7.37 -0.89
C LEU A 20 -13.72 8.40 0.23
N LEU A 21 -14.17 9.64 0.02
CA LEU A 21 -14.14 10.69 1.04
C LEU A 21 -14.94 10.29 2.28
N ALA A 22 -16.17 9.83 2.11
CA ALA A 22 -17.01 9.39 3.22
C ALA A 22 -16.36 8.24 4.01
N LEU A 23 -15.76 7.26 3.32
CA LEU A 23 -15.04 6.16 3.93
C LEU A 23 -13.82 6.68 4.71
N VAL A 24 -13.04 7.59 4.13
CA VAL A 24 -11.88 8.19 4.80
C VAL A 24 -12.30 8.97 6.04
N GLU A 25 -13.34 9.80 5.96
CA GLU A 25 -13.82 10.59 7.09
C GLU A 25 -14.41 9.74 8.22
N VAL A 26 -15.12 8.65 7.89
CA VAL A 26 -15.62 7.70 8.90
C VAL A 26 -14.46 6.99 9.61
N HIS A 27 -13.44 6.56 8.87
CA HIS A 27 -12.24 5.95 9.46
C HIS A 27 -11.49 6.95 10.34
N ARG A 28 -11.39 8.21 9.89
CA ARG A 28 -10.80 9.32 10.66
C ARG A 28 -11.54 9.59 11.96
N ALA A 29 -12.87 9.62 11.94
CA ALA A 29 -13.69 9.72 13.15
C ALA A 29 -13.48 8.53 14.11
N GLY A 30 -13.16 7.34 13.57
CA GLY A 30 -12.78 6.15 14.31
C GLY A 30 -11.31 6.10 14.77
N GLY A 31 -10.52 7.15 14.55
CA GLY A 31 -9.12 7.24 14.97
C GLY A 31 -8.10 6.66 13.99
N TRP A 32 -8.50 6.36 12.75
CA TRP A 32 -7.62 5.86 11.70
C TRP A 32 -7.23 6.96 10.72
N LEU A 33 -5.98 6.99 10.31
CA LEU A 33 -5.46 7.92 9.31
C LEU A 33 -4.99 7.14 8.09
N MET A 34 -5.31 7.65 6.91
CA MET A 34 -4.77 7.13 5.66
C MET A 34 -3.37 7.71 5.46
N LEU A 35 -2.39 6.83 5.30
CA LEU A 35 -1.00 7.19 5.05
C LEU A 35 -0.65 6.80 3.62
N HIS A 36 -0.21 7.78 2.84
CA HIS A 36 0.41 7.54 1.53
C HIS A 36 1.88 7.15 1.72
N ALA A 37 2.13 5.86 1.88
CA ALA A 37 3.44 5.31 2.18
C ALA A 37 3.55 3.84 1.75
N ALA A 38 4.77 3.47 1.36
CA ALA A 38 5.15 2.06 1.36
C ALA A 38 5.43 1.65 2.81
N VAL A 39 4.86 0.54 3.27
CA VAL A 39 5.05 0.03 4.62
C VAL A 39 5.73 -1.32 4.56
N LEU A 40 6.92 -1.40 5.13
CA LEU A 40 7.71 -2.61 5.25
C LEU A 40 7.51 -3.22 6.63
N MET A 41 7.44 -4.54 6.70
CA MET A 41 7.15 -5.30 7.90
C MET A 41 8.20 -6.37 8.14
N ASN A 42 8.56 -6.53 9.42
CA ASN A 42 9.26 -7.71 9.91
C ASN A 42 8.57 -8.16 11.20
N CYS A 43 7.98 -9.36 11.17
CA CYS A 43 7.09 -9.87 12.20
C CYS A 43 5.92 -8.92 12.49
N HIS A 44 5.92 -8.24 13.65
CA HIS A 44 4.86 -7.30 14.05
C HIS A 44 5.32 -5.85 14.08
N ARG A 45 6.49 -5.55 13.52
CA ARG A 45 7.07 -4.20 13.50
C ARG A 45 7.11 -3.70 12.07
N ALA A 46 6.73 -2.43 11.89
CA ALA A 46 6.69 -1.80 10.59
C ALA A 46 7.48 -0.49 10.55
N VAL A 47 8.04 -0.23 9.36
CA VAL A 47 8.65 1.05 8.97
C VAL A 47 7.92 1.56 7.74
N GLY A 48 7.42 2.79 7.82
CA GLY A 48 6.79 3.49 6.71
C GLY A 48 7.80 4.34 5.95
N LEU A 49 7.68 4.35 4.63
CA LEU A 49 8.40 5.23 3.72
C LEU A 49 7.37 6.16 3.07
N THR A 50 7.37 7.44 3.43
CA THR A 50 6.47 8.46 2.86
C THR A 50 7.27 9.60 2.22
N GLY A 51 6.59 10.53 1.58
CA GLY A 51 7.20 11.62 0.83
C GLY A 51 6.46 11.90 -0.46
N VAL A 52 6.95 12.90 -1.21
CA VAL A 52 6.36 13.32 -2.49
C VAL A 52 6.27 12.16 -3.49
N SER A 53 5.34 12.26 -4.44
CA SER A 53 5.27 11.29 -5.54
C SER A 53 6.61 11.24 -6.28
N SER A 54 7.02 10.03 -6.69
CA SER A 54 8.33 9.79 -7.31
C SER A 54 9.57 10.04 -6.45
N ALA A 55 9.44 10.22 -5.13
CA ALA A 55 10.59 10.31 -4.22
C ALA A 55 11.41 9.01 -4.09
N GLY A 56 10.96 7.91 -4.73
CA GLY A 56 11.64 6.60 -4.68
C GLY A 56 11.13 5.65 -3.60
N LYS A 57 9.93 5.89 -3.03
CA LYS A 57 9.31 5.04 -1.99
C LYS A 57 9.19 3.58 -2.43
N SER A 58 8.50 3.33 -3.55
CA SER A 58 8.28 1.96 -4.08
C SER A 58 9.59 1.31 -4.52
N THR A 59 10.57 2.09 -5.01
CA THR A 59 11.92 1.59 -5.35
C THR A 59 12.69 1.13 -4.10
N ALA A 60 12.65 1.92 -3.02
CA ALA A 60 13.28 1.56 -1.76
C ALA A 60 12.58 0.35 -1.12
N ALA A 61 11.24 0.32 -1.16
CA ALA A 61 10.46 -0.82 -0.69
C ALA A 61 10.81 -2.10 -1.46
N LEU A 62 10.91 -2.04 -2.79
CA LEU A 62 11.33 -3.18 -3.61
C LEU A 62 12.72 -3.68 -3.26
N ARG A 63 13.69 -2.78 -3.09
CA ARG A 63 15.06 -3.16 -2.75
C ARG A 63 15.11 -3.88 -1.40
N ILE A 64 14.37 -3.38 -0.41
CA ILE A 64 14.31 -3.99 0.91
C ILE A 64 13.53 -5.32 0.87
N ALA A 65 12.49 -5.42 0.04
CA ALA A 65 11.78 -6.68 -0.20
C ALA A 65 12.66 -7.75 -0.86
N GLY A 66 13.59 -7.34 -1.74
CA GLY A 66 14.61 -8.21 -2.31
C GLY A 66 15.58 -8.80 -1.28
N GLU A 67 15.67 -8.22 -0.08
CA GLU A 67 16.44 -8.76 1.06
C GLU A 67 15.58 -9.66 1.97
N GLY A 68 14.35 -10.00 1.55
CA GLY A 68 13.45 -10.89 2.28
C GLY A 68 12.55 -10.21 3.32
N VAL A 69 12.52 -8.88 3.37
CA VAL A 69 11.58 -8.13 4.22
C VAL A 69 10.20 -8.09 3.56
N GLU A 70 9.15 -8.22 4.35
CA GLU A 70 7.79 -8.25 3.81
C GLU A 70 7.27 -6.84 3.54
N VAL A 71 6.43 -6.71 2.51
CA VAL A 71 5.76 -5.46 2.17
C VAL A 71 4.32 -5.59 2.65
N LEU A 72 3.95 -4.77 3.63
CA LEU A 72 2.58 -4.69 4.13
C LEU A 72 1.72 -3.79 3.24
N ALA A 73 2.29 -2.68 2.76
CA ALA A 73 1.62 -1.74 1.85
C ALA A 73 2.63 -1.18 0.84
N GLU A 74 2.19 -0.86 -0.37
CA GLU A 74 3.03 -0.23 -1.40
C GLU A 74 2.82 1.28 -1.46
N ASP A 75 1.57 1.71 -1.36
CA ASP A 75 1.15 3.09 -1.59
C ASP A 75 0.20 3.59 -0.51
N GLN A 76 -0.67 2.72 0.02
CA GLN A 76 -1.73 3.11 0.94
C GLN A 76 -1.81 2.18 2.15
N ALA A 77 -1.75 2.79 3.33
CA ALA A 77 -1.94 2.11 4.60
C ALA A 77 -2.91 2.87 5.50
N TRP A 78 -3.72 2.14 6.27
CA TRP A 78 -4.43 2.68 7.42
C TRP A 78 -3.54 2.59 8.65
N VAL A 79 -3.41 3.68 9.38
CA VAL A 79 -2.65 3.75 10.63
C VAL A 79 -3.56 4.28 11.73
N ARG A 80 -3.61 3.59 12.87
CA ARG A 80 -4.20 4.12 14.11
C ARG A 80 -3.10 4.79 14.93
N PRO A 81 -3.04 6.12 15.05
CA PRO A 81 -1.92 6.79 15.70
C PRO A 81 -1.80 6.49 17.20
N ALA A 82 -2.90 6.12 17.86
CA ALA A 82 -2.93 5.87 19.30
C ALA A 82 -1.98 4.73 19.73
N ASP A 83 -1.79 3.73 18.88
CA ASP A 83 -0.98 2.54 19.17
C ASP A 83 -0.11 2.08 17.98
N GLY A 84 -0.10 2.84 16.90
CA GLY A 84 0.67 2.55 15.69
C GLY A 84 0.14 1.38 14.87
N LEU A 85 -1.04 0.82 15.20
CA LEU A 85 -1.59 -0.31 14.45
C LEU A 85 -1.77 0.08 12.98
N THR A 86 -1.15 -0.68 12.09
CA THR A 86 -1.07 -0.39 10.66
C THR A 86 -1.54 -1.59 9.85
N VAL A 87 -2.35 -1.32 8.83
CA VAL A 87 -2.92 -2.30 7.91
C VAL A 87 -2.72 -1.81 6.48
N GLY A 88 -2.22 -2.68 5.60
CA GLY A 88 -2.06 -2.37 4.19
C GLY A 88 -3.36 -2.46 3.40
N LEU A 89 -3.48 -1.63 2.37
CA LEU A 89 -4.63 -1.62 1.45
C LEU A 89 -4.30 -2.15 0.06
N ASP A 90 -3.03 -2.18 -0.29
CA ASP A 90 -2.57 -2.64 -1.59
C ASP A 90 -2.58 -4.17 -1.67
N LEU A 91 -2.81 -4.69 -2.87
CA LEU A 91 -2.67 -6.13 -3.17
C LEU A 91 -1.32 -6.46 -3.79
N TYR A 92 -0.68 -5.47 -4.40
CA TYR A 92 0.51 -5.67 -5.21
C TYR A 92 1.53 -4.56 -5.01
N LEU A 93 2.80 -4.97 -4.96
CA LEU A 93 3.94 -4.10 -5.17
C LEU A 93 4.18 -3.99 -6.67
N ARG A 94 4.14 -2.76 -7.19
CA ARG A 94 4.37 -2.45 -8.61
C ARG A 94 5.74 -1.79 -8.76
N ALA A 95 6.58 -2.39 -9.59
CA ALA A 95 7.90 -1.83 -9.90
C ALA A 95 8.11 -1.73 -11.40
N LEU A 96 8.99 -0.82 -11.84
CA LEU A 96 9.45 -0.81 -13.22
C LEU A 96 10.25 -2.11 -13.50
N PRO A 97 10.07 -2.75 -14.67
CA PRO A 97 10.78 -3.99 -15.01
C PRO A 97 12.30 -3.90 -14.78
N ASP A 98 12.94 -2.82 -15.22
CA ASP A 98 14.39 -2.63 -15.07
C ASP A 98 14.81 -2.48 -13.59
N THR A 99 13.96 -1.85 -12.77
CA THR A 99 14.21 -1.71 -11.34
C THR A 99 14.11 -3.07 -10.65
N LEU A 100 13.11 -3.87 -11.02
CA LEU A 100 12.93 -5.21 -10.50
C LEU A 100 14.07 -6.13 -10.90
N ALA A 101 14.45 -6.14 -12.18
CA ALA A 101 15.57 -6.93 -12.69
C ALA A 101 16.89 -6.58 -12.00
N ARG A 102 17.09 -5.30 -11.64
CA ARG A 102 18.31 -4.84 -10.99
C ARG A 102 18.39 -5.16 -9.49
N PHE A 103 17.29 -5.00 -8.75
CA PHE A 103 17.33 -5.02 -7.29
C PHE A 103 16.70 -6.26 -6.66
N ALA A 104 15.81 -6.96 -7.37
CA ALA A 104 15.10 -8.11 -6.82
C ALA A 104 14.66 -9.08 -7.93
N SER A 105 15.59 -9.46 -8.81
CA SER A 105 15.30 -10.32 -9.97
C SER A 105 14.64 -11.65 -9.59
N HIS A 106 15.01 -12.23 -8.45
CA HIS A 106 14.40 -13.44 -7.91
C HIS A 106 12.91 -13.28 -7.57
N LEU A 107 12.41 -12.06 -7.36
CA LEU A 107 10.98 -11.81 -7.15
C LEU A 107 10.17 -11.86 -8.45
N LEU A 108 10.80 -11.85 -9.63
CA LEU A 108 10.09 -11.97 -10.92
C LEU A 108 9.27 -13.27 -10.99
N GLU A 109 9.77 -14.35 -10.41
CA GLU A 109 9.09 -15.66 -10.35
C GLU A 109 7.79 -15.60 -9.55
N ARG A 110 7.64 -14.62 -8.66
CA ARG A 110 6.43 -14.40 -7.85
C ARG A 110 5.41 -13.48 -8.53
N SER A 111 5.75 -12.91 -9.68
CA SER A 111 4.85 -12.01 -10.39
C SER A 111 3.61 -12.75 -10.90
N VAL A 112 2.43 -12.21 -10.63
CA VAL A 112 1.14 -12.80 -11.05
C VAL A 112 0.57 -12.16 -12.31
N GLY A 113 1.28 -11.19 -12.89
CA GLY A 113 0.85 -10.50 -14.10
C GLY A 113 1.55 -9.16 -14.29
N ILE A 114 0.98 -8.34 -15.16
CA ILE A 114 1.40 -6.96 -15.40
C ILE A 114 0.18 -6.04 -15.31
N ASP A 115 0.37 -4.82 -14.81
CA ASP A 115 -0.66 -3.79 -14.89
C ASP A 115 -0.76 -3.20 -16.31
N HIS A 116 -1.71 -2.27 -16.50
CA HIS A 116 -1.93 -1.59 -17.77
C HIS A 116 -0.77 -0.66 -18.19
N HIS A 117 0.20 -0.43 -17.29
CA HIS A 117 1.44 0.31 -17.56
C HIS A 117 2.64 -0.62 -17.76
N GLY A 118 2.44 -1.94 -17.81
CA GLY A 118 3.49 -2.93 -18.02
C GLY A 118 4.36 -3.20 -16.78
N LYS A 119 3.94 -2.77 -15.59
CA LYS A 119 4.66 -3.05 -14.33
C LYS A 119 4.28 -4.45 -13.81
N PRO A 120 5.25 -5.30 -13.47
CA PRO A 120 4.99 -6.58 -12.82
C PRO A 120 4.21 -6.39 -11.51
N LEU A 121 3.24 -7.29 -11.28
CA LEU A 121 2.41 -7.33 -10.09
C LEU A 121 2.98 -8.36 -9.10
N LEU A 122 3.71 -7.88 -8.10
CA LEU A 122 4.25 -8.72 -7.03
C LEU A 122 3.26 -8.76 -5.86
N PRO A 123 2.69 -9.91 -5.49
CA PRO A 123 1.79 -9.98 -4.35
C PRO A 123 2.46 -9.45 -3.07
N VAL A 124 1.79 -8.53 -2.39
CA VAL A 124 2.15 -8.13 -1.02
C VAL A 124 1.51 -9.10 -0.02
N LEU A 125 1.68 -8.83 1.27
CA LEU A 125 1.07 -9.63 2.32
C LEU A 125 -0.45 -9.70 2.20
N GLU A 126 -1.01 -10.81 2.69
CA GLU A 126 -2.45 -11.05 2.58
C GLU A 126 -3.26 -9.94 3.28
N PRO A 127 -4.40 -9.52 2.68
CA PRO A 127 -5.30 -8.57 3.31
C PRO A 127 -5.69 -9.01 4.73
N GLY A 128 -5.56 -8.10 5.69
CA GLY A 128 -5.86 -8.37 7.10
C GLY A 128 -4.64 -8.62 7.99
N GLN A 129 -3.44 -8.77 7.41
CA GLN A 129 -2.22 -8.66 8.19
C GLN A 129 -2.03 -7.24 8.74
N SER A 130 -1.39 -7.15 9.90
CA SER A 130 -1.16 -5.88 10.58
C SER A 130 0.15 -5.87 11.35
N ALA A 131 0.70 -4.68 11.53
CA ALA A 131 1.93 -4.45 12.28
C ALA A 131 1.85 -3.13 13.06
N GLN A 132 2.76 -2.95 14.02
CA GLN A 132 2.94 -1.68 14.70
C GLN A 132 3.96 -0.83 13.95
N LEU A 133 3.52 0.31 13.42
CA LEU A 133 4.39 1.32 12.81
C LEU A 133 5.24 1.97 13.90
N GLN A 134 6.55 1.71 13.87
CA GLN A 134 7.50 2.24 14.85
C GLN A 134 8.23 3.48 14.32
N THR A 135 8.32 3.63 13.00
CA THR A 135 9.11 4.68 12.37
C THR A 135 8.52 5.05 11.02
N LEU A 136 8.54 6.35 10.73
CA LEU A 136 8.18 6.91 9.43
C LEU A 136 9.38 7.66 8.87
N LEU A 137 9.92 7.18 7.75
CA LEU A 137 10.97 7.87 7.00
C LEU A 137 10.31 8.75 5.94
N ILE A 138 10.71 10.02 5.88
CA ILE A 138 10.14 10.99 4.94
C ILE A 138 11.19 11.34 3.89
N PHE A 139 10.86 11.08 2.63
CA PHE A 139 11.74 11.32 1.49
C PHE A 139 11.36 12.63 0.79
N GLY A 140 12.36 13.35 0.28
CA GLY A 140 12.13 14.54 -0.55
C GLY A 140 11.65 15.78 0.21
N LEU A 141 12.00 15.90 1.50
CA LEU A 141 11.89 17.17 2.23
C LEU A 141 13.13 18.03 1.90
N LEU A 142 13.15 18.67 0.73
CA LEU A 142 14.15 19.69 0.37
C LEU A 142 13.43 20.90 -0.23
#